data_AF-A0A2T4Y9M7-F1
#
_entry.id   AF-A0A2T4Y9M7-F1
#
_cell.length_a   1.000
_cell.length_b   1.000
_cell.length_c   1.000
_cell.angle_alpha   90.00
_cell.angle_beta   90.00
_cell.angle_gamma   90.00
#
_symmetry.space_group_name_H-M   'P 1'
#
loop_
_entity.id
_entity.type
_entity.pdbx_description
1 polymer ?
#
loop_
_entity_poly.entity_id
_entity_poly.type
_entity_poly.pdbx_seq_one_letter_code
_entity_poly.pdbx_strand_id
1 'polypeptide(L)' 'MPFRHLSDPVDVARCHAALERAWADIKASEHLLLGTDESEKLRLAVIIANLSAITSDEAELSARAIERFQTTSDR' A
#
# COMPACT_ATOMS: atom_id res chain seq x y z
N MET A 1 6.31 -11.23 5.79
CA MET A 1 4.95 -11.07 5.20
C MET A 1 4.27 -9.89 5.89
N PRO A 2 3.95 -8.82 5.16
CA PRO A 2 3.60 -7.50 5.73
C PRO A 2 2.28 -7.46 6.53
N PHE A 3 1.39 -8.44 6.33
CA PHE A 3 0.08 -8.47 7.01
C PHE A 3 -0.03 -9.55 8.10
N ARG A 4 1.07 -10.23 8.43
CA ARG A 4 1.06 -11.33 9.41
C ARG A 4 0.70 -10.88 10.84
N HIS A 5 0.72 -9.57 11.10
CA HIS A 5 0.34 -8.97 12.38
C HIS A 5 -1.14 -8.59 12.46
N LEU A 6 -1.89 -8.65 11.35
CA LEU A 6 -3.33 -8.42 11.34
C LEU A 6 -4.04 -9.70 11.79
N SER A 7 -4.77 -9.60 12.90
CA SER A 7 -5.48 -10.73 13.51
C SER A 7 -6.87 -10.95 12.91
N ASP A 8 -7.46 -9.91 12.31
CA ASP A 8 -8.78 -9.98 11.68
C ASP A 8 -8.65 -10.35 10.19
N PRO A 9 -9.24 -11.47 9.74
CA PRO A 9 -9.23 -11.86 8.32
C PRO A 9 -9.88 -10.81 7.40
N VAL A 10 -10.83 -10.01 7.89
CA VAL A 10 -11.44 -8.92 7.13
C VAL A 10 -10.42 -7.80 6.90
N ASP A 11 -9.65 -7.44 7.92
CA ASP A 11 -8.59 -6.43 7.80
C ASP A 11 -7.48 -6.91 6.85
N VAL A 12 -7.12 -8.20 6.91
CA VAL A 12 -6.15 -8.80 5.98
C VAL A 12 -6.65 -8.68 4.54
N ALA A 13 -7.89 -9.09 4.28
CA ALA A 13 -8.49 -9.00 2.96
C ALA A 13 -8.55 -7.55 2.44
N ARG A 14 -8.95 -6.61 3.29
CA ARG A 14 -8.98 -5.18 2.97
C ARG A 14 -7.59 -4.64 2.62
N CYS A 15 -6.57 -4.97 3.41
CA CYS A 15 -5.21 -4.52 3.17
C CYS A 15 -4.65 -5.09 1.85
N HIS A 16 -4.98 -6.34 1.53
CA HIS A 16 -4.63 -6.94 0.24
C HIS A 16 -5.34 -6.24 -0.93
N ALA A 17 -6.64 -5.98 -0.82
CA ALA A 17 -7.39 -5.28 -1.86
C ALA A 17 -6.87 -3.85 -2.08
N ALA A 18 -6.62 -3.11 -0.99
CA ALA A 18 -6.01 -1.79 -1.05
C ALA A 18 -4.61 -1.81 -1.69
N LEU A 19 -3.82 -2.86 -1.44
CA LEU A 19 -2.49 -3.03 -2.01
C LEU A 19 -2.55 -3.26 -3.52
N GLU A 20 -3.40 -4.17 -3.99
CA GLU A 20 -3.53 -4.43 -5.42
C GLU A 20 -4.05 -3.20 -6.17
N ARG A 21 -5.03 -2.49 -5.58
CA ARG A 21 -5.56 -1.25 -6.14
C ARG A 21 -4.49 -0.16 -6.23
N ALA A 22 -3.82 0.14 -5.11
CA ALA A 22 -2.80 1.17 -5.07
C ALA A 22 -1.62 0.84 -6.00
N TRP A 23 -1.24 -0.44 -6.09
CA TRP A 23 -0.16 -0.87 -6.98
C TRP A 23 -0.53 -0.74 -8.46
N ALA A 24 -1.78 -1.09 -8.83
CA ALA A 24 -2.27 -0.89 -10.19
C ALA A 24 -2.24 0.59 -10.58
N ASP A 25 -2.68 1.48 -9.69
CA ASP A 25 -2.64 2.92 -9.92
C ASP A 25 -1.21 3.44 -10.07
N ILE A 26 -0.28 3.01 -9.20
CA ILE A 26 1.15 3.37 -9.27
C ILE A 26 1.80 2.88 -10.57
N LYS A 27 1.45 1.68 -11.04
CA LYS A 27 1.97 1.12 -12.30
C LYS A 27 1.36 1.78 -13.54
N ALA A 28 0.11 2.23 -13.46
CA ALA A 28 -0.57 2.94 -14.53
C ALA A 28 -0.08 4.39 -14.65
N SER A 29 0.44 4.96 -13.56
CA SER A 29 1.06 6.27 -13.55
C SER A 29 2.56 6.15 -13.86
N GLU A 30 3.14 7.14 -14.52
CA GLU A 30 4.56 7.18 -14.89
C GLU A 30 5.49 7.43 -13.68
N HIS A 31 5.19 6.86 -12.51
CA HIS A 31 6.01 7.04 -11.32
C HIS A 31 7.37 6.39 -11.50
N LEU A 32 8.41 7.13 -11.10
CA LEU A 32 9.76 6.60 -10.97
C LEU A 32 9.80 5.64 -9.78
N LEU A 33 9.88 4.35 -10.10
CA LEU A 33 10.20 3.29 -9.15
C LEU A 33 11.71 3.27 -8.94
N LEU A 34 12.15 3.34 -7.69
CA LEU A 34 13.58 3.39 -7.35
C LEU A 34 14.19 1.98 -7.28
N GLY A 35 13.37 0.98 -6.95
CA GLY A 35 13.74 -0.43 -6.89
C GLY A 35 12.99 -1.33 -7.89
N THR A 36 13.09 -2.64 -7.66
CA THR A 36 12.30 -3.64 -8.41
C THR A 36 10.81 -3.53 -8.05
N ASP A 37 9.95 -3.95 -8.97
CA ASP A 37 8.49 -4.03 -8.74
C ASP A 37 8.16 -4.76 -7.42
N GLU A 38 8.86 -5.85 -7.10
CA GLU A 38 8.65 -6.60 -5.86
C GLU A 38 9.06 -5.80 -4.61
N SER A 39 10.20 -5.11 -4.66
CA SER A 39 10.68 -4.30 -3.53
C SER A 39 9.76 -3.12 -3.25
N GLU A 40 9.30 -2.45 -4.31
CA GLU A 40 8.39 -1.31 -4.22
C GLU A 40 6.99 -1.74 -3.78
N LYS A 41 6.49 -2.89 -4.28
CA LYS A 41 5.22 -3.45 -3.82
C LYS A 41 5.30 -3.86 -2.34
N LEU A 42 6.44 -4.37 -1.89
CA LEU A 42 6.65 -4.70 -0.47
C LEU A 42 6.70 -3.44 0.40
N ARG A 43 7.35 -2.37 -0.07
CA ARG A 43 7.34 -1.05 0.58
C ARG A 43 5.92 -0.47 0.67
N LEU A 44 5.14 -0.55 -0.40
CA LEU A 44 3.73 -0.13 -0.40
C LEU A 44 2.90 -0.94 0.60
N ALA A 45 3.12 -2.26 0.69
CA ALA A 45 2.44 -3.12 1.66
C ALA A 45 2.74 -2.72 3.11
N VAL A 46 3.97 -2.29 3.42
CA VAL A 46 4.34 -1.76 4.75
C VAL A 46 3.59 -0.46 5.04
N ILE A 47 3.45 0.43 4.06
CA ILE A 47 2.69 1.69 4.21
C ILE A 47 1.22 1.37 4.52
N ILE A 48 0.61 0.44 3.77
CA ILE A 48 -0.78 0.03 3.95
C ILE A 48 -1.00 -0.60 5.34
N ALA A 49 -0.10 -1.48 5.79
CA ALA A 49 -0.19 -2.07 7.12
C ALA A 49 -0.12 -1.02 8.24
N ASN A 50 0.65 0.05 8.05
CA ASN A 50 0.70 1.15 9.03
C ASN A 50 -0.57 2.02 9.00
N LEU A 51 -1.19 2.18 7.83
CA LEU A 51 -2.39 2.99 7.65
C LEU A 51 -3.68 2.23 8.01
N SER A 52 -3.66 0.89 8.01
CA SER A 52 -4.84 0.07 8.28
C SER A 52 -5.40 0.24 9.70
N ALA A 53 -4.58 0.71 10.64
CA ALA A 53 -5.02 1.06 12.00
C ALA A 53 -5.75 2.42 12.05
N ILE A 54 -5.63 3.25 11.02
CA ILE A 54 -6.12 4.64 10.98
C ILE A 54 -7.39 4.76 10.16
N THR A 55 -7.52 3.96 9.09
CA THR A 55 -8.70 3.98 8.23
C THR A 55 -9.27 2.57 8.05
N SER A 56 -10.60 2.51 8.10
CA SER A 56 -11.35 1.28 7.86
C SER A 56 -11.83 1.12 6.42
N ASP A 57 -11.72 2.18 5.61
CA ASP A 57 -12.16 2.22 4.22
C ASP A 57 -11.01 1.83 3.28
N GLU A 58 -11.23 0.83 2.43
CA GLU A 58 -10.25 0.35 1.45
C GLU A 58 -9.82 1.44 0.46
N ALA A 59 -10.77 2.22 -0.05
CA ALA A 59 -10.49 3.25 -1.05
C ALA A 59 -9.68 4.39 -0.43
N GLU A 60 -10.03 4.83 0.78
CA GLU A 60 -9.24 5.81 1.52
C GLU A 60 -7.83 5.28 1.85
N LEU A 61 -7.74 4.01 2.27
CA LEU A 61 -6.48 3.33 2.56
C LEU A 61 -5.56 3.31 1.36
N SER A 62 -6.09 2.98 0.18
CA SER A 62 -5.33 2.97 -1.08
C SER A 62 -4.84 4.36 -1.46
N ALA A 63 -5.72 5.38 -1.44
CA ALA A 63 -5.36 6.75 -1.80
C ALA A 63 -4.25 7.33 -0.90
N ARG A 64 -4.39 7.17 0.42
CA ARG A 64 -3.37 7.63 1.38
C ARG A 64 -2.06 6.86 1.26
N ALA A 65 -2.13 5.57 0.93
CA ALA A 65 -0.92 4.77 0.73
C ALA A 65 -0.14 5.26 -0.49
N ILE A 66 -0.82 5.61 -1.59
CA ILE A 66 -0.19 6.18 -2.80
C ILE A 66 0.49 7.51 -2.47
N GLU A 67 -0.22 8.45 -1.83
CA GLU A 67 0.33 9.75 -1.44
C GLU A 67 1.60 9.62 -0.60
N ARG A 68 1.57 8.71 0.39
CA ARG A 68 2.72 8.46 1.27
C ARG A 68 3.86 7.72 0.56
N PHE A 69 3.52 6.85 -0.38
CA PHE A 69 4.50 6.17 -1.22
C PHE A 69 5.26 7.17 -2.08
N GLN A 70 4.57 8.11 -2.72
CA GLN A 70 5.16 9.18 -3.53
C GLN A 70 6.05 10.11 -2.69
N THR A 71 5.55 10.59 -1.54
CA THR A 71 6.32 11.49 -0.66
C THR A 71 7.63 10.86 -0.16
N THR A 72 7.66 9.54 -0.01
CA THR A 72 8.86 8.81 0.44
C THR A 72 9.87 8.59 -0.70
N SER A 73 9.45 8.65 -1.97
CA SER A 73 10.35 8.54 -3.12
C SER A 73 11.09 9.83 -3.47
N ASP A 74 10.62 10.98 -2.97
CA ASP A 74 11.19 12.32 -3.25
C ASP A 74 12.27 12.75 -2.23
N ARG A 75 12.82 11.81 -1.46
CA ARG A 75 13.80 12.09 -0.40
C ARG A 75 15.03 11.20 -0.52
#